data_AF-A0AAN7SNI5-F1
#
_entry.id   AF-A0AAN7SNI5-F1
#
_cell.length_a   1.000
_cell.length_b   1.000
_cell.length_c   1.000
_cell.angle_alpha   90.00
_cell.angle_beta   90.00
_cell.angle_gamma   90.00
#
_symmetry.space_group_name_H-M   'P 1'
#
loop_
_entity.id
_entity.type
_entity.pdbx_description
1 polymer ?
#
loop_
_entity_poly.entity_id
_entity_poly.type
_entity_poly.pdbx_seq_one_letter_code
_entity_poly.pdbx_strand_id
1 'polypeptide(L)'
;MQSMLINNIEIWRLLEVTVQCPLILVAFGIVFLPESPRWLIVKDQQATVWKILRELGSTEEKSVEDSKTHTSLFESMNLFKQPSLLLRFLLIAYLIICCQVALCVLEGLELNNKQNFNDININTFFSQAILLIFMGVLSYFVDKRTILFSTYFFLATCFSISTSIDSDSIDHVALMGGVICATVPRPIIFVYALELFPTTNRSTAIGSCCSLTAVTNLVYQLVSPFLETEELIIVAKTICCNLCIVSALLMLFSPVPAKELPNVLNDIKTFQFVPKYR
;
A
#
# COMPACT_ATOMS: atom_id res chain seq x y z
N MET A 1 23.88 -29.12 -22.30
CA MET A 1 23.41 -28.94 -20.89
C MET A 1 24.25 -27.89 -20.15
N GLN A 2 25.60 -27.93 -20.23
CA GLN A 2 26.46 -26.86 -19.68
C GLN A 2 26.25 -25.48 -20.33
N SER A 3 25.97 -25.40 -21.63
CA SER A 3 25.69 -24.12 -22.31
C SER A 3 24.39 -23.44 -21.87
N MET A 4 23.36 -24.20 -21.45
CA MET A 4 22.14 -23.62 -20.88
C MET A 4 22.35 -23.09 -19.45
N LEU A 5 23.21 -23.74 -18.67
CA LEU A 5 23.55 -23.30 -17.31
C LEU A 5 24.39 -22.02 -17.34
N ILE A 6 25.33 -21.89 -18.28
CA ILE A 6 26.14 -20.68 -18.47
C ILE A 6 25.24 -19.50 -18.89
N ASN A 7 24.31 -19.72 -19.84
CA ASN A 7 23.35 -18.69 -20.24
C ASN A 7 22.47 -18.23 -19.07
N ASN A 8 22.01 -19.14 -18.20
CA ASN A 8 21.21 -18.77 -17.03
C ASN A 8 22.01 -17.95 -16.00
N ILE A 9 23.32 -18.21 -15.84
CA ILE A 9 24.18 -17.47 -14.91
C ILE A 9 24.44 -16.02 -15.39
N GLU A 10 24.44 -15.78 -16.70
CA GLU A 10 24.57 -14.42 -17.25
C GLU A 10 23.26 -13.63 -17.21
N ILE A 11 22.11 -14.31 -17.42
CA ILE A 11 20.80 -13.65 -17.49
C ILE A 11 20.39 -12.99 -16.17
N TRP A 12 20.61 -13.64 -15.00
CA TRP A 12 20.23 -13.03 -13.72
C TRP A 12 21.10 -11.80 -13.38
N ARG A 13 22.38 -11.80 -13.77
CA ARG A 13 23.28 -10.64 -13.63
C ARG A 13 22.84 -9.50 -14.53
N LEU A 14 22.44 -9.81 -15.76
CA LEU A 14 21.91 -8.81 -16.69
C LEU A 14 20.59 -8.23 -16.16
N LEU A 15 19.71 -9.04 -15.56
CA LEU A 15 18.50 -8.59 -14.88
C LEU A 15 18.85 -7.63 -13.73
N GLU A 16 19.82 -7.96 -12.89
CA GLU A 16 20.27 -7.11 -11.79
C GLU A 16 20.79 -5.74 -12.28
N VAL A 17 21.63 -5.73 -13.33
CA VAL A 17 22.13 -4.50 -13.95
C VAL A 17 20.98 -3.69 -14.58
N THR A 18 20.02 -4.35 -15.22
CA THR A 18 18.87 -3.70 -15.85
C THR A 18 17.98 -3.02 -14.81
N VAL A 19 17.79 -3.62 -13.63
CA VAL A 19 17.02 -3.04 -12.52
C VAL A 19 17.74 -1.82 -11.91
N GLN A 20 19.07 -1.80 -11.92
CA GLN A 20 19.87 -0.66 -11.42
C GLN A 20 19.91 0.53 -12.40
N CYS A 21 19.71 0.30 -13.70
CA CYS A 21 19.79 1.35 -14.72
C CYS A 21 18.82 2.53 -14.49
N PRO A 22 17.51 2.32 -14.18
CA PRO A 22 16.61 3.41 -13.78
C PRO A 22 17.08 4.17 -12.55
N LEU A 23 17.73 3.50 -11.59
CA LEU A 23 18.22 4.12 -10.37
C LEU A 23 19.36 5.11 -10.65
N ILE A 24 20.27 4.74 -11.56
CA ILE A 24 21.36 5.61 -12.01
C ILE A 24 20.79 6.83 -12.74
N LEU A 25 19.77 6.63 -13.58
CA LEU A 25 19.10 7.72 -14.28
C LEU A 25 18.42 8.69 -13.30
N VAL A 26 17.73 8.18 -12.28
CA VAL A 26 17.14 9.00 -11.21
C VAL A 26 18.22 9.72 -10.41
N ALA A 27 19.31 9.04 -10.03
CA ALA A 27 20.41 9.65 -9.29
C ALA A 27 21.05 10.82 -10.07
N PHE A 28 21.20 10.66 -11.39
CA PHE A 28 21.64 11.73 -12.27
C PHE A 28 20.61 12.87 -12.36
N GLY A 29 19.32 12.53 -12.48
CA GLY A 29 18.22 13.51 -12.52
C GLY A 29 18.09 14.35 -11.25
N ILE A 30 18.39 13.80 -10.07
CA ILE A 30 18.33 14.51 -8.78
C ILE A 30 19.29 15.70 -8.74
N VAL A 31 20.44 15.63 -9.43
CA VAL A 31 21.41 16.75 -9.49
C VAL A 31 20.83 17.98 -10.20
N PHE A 32 19.89 17.78 -11.13
CA PHE A 32 19.24 18.87 -11.88
C PHE A 32 17.94 19.34 -11.23
N LEU A 33 17.43 18.64 -10.22
CA LEU A 33 16.15 18.96 -9.61
C LEU A 33 16.33 20.09 -8.57
N PRO A 34 15.62 21.22 -8.70
CA PRO A 34 15.70 22.28 -7.71
C PRO A 34 15.19 21.79 -6.35
N GLU A 35 15.78 22.29 -5.26
CA GLU A 35 15.30 21.98 -3.91
C GLU A 35 13.82 22.40 -3.75
N SER A 36 13.04 21.60 -3.02
CA SER A 36 11.61 21.89 -2.85
C SER A 36 11.38 23.21 -2.11
N PRO A 37 10.43 24.06 -2.53
CA PRO A 37 10.14 25.34 -1.87
C PRO A 37 9.84 25.21 -0.38
N ARG A 38 9.13 24.15 0.03
CA ARG A 38 8.83 23.86 1.44
C ARG A 38 10.08 23.67 2.29
N TRP A 39 11.10 23.01 1.75
CA TRP A 39 12.36 22.78 2.44
C TRP A 39 13.20 24.06 2.58
N LEU A 40 13.19 24.90 1.53
CA LEU A 40 13.87 26.19 1.55
C LEU A 40 13.25 27.17 2.56
N ILE A 41 11.93 27.09 2.80
CA ILE A 41 11.22 27.88 3.83
C ILE A 41 11.71 27.48 5.23
N VAL A 42 11.89 26.19 5.50
CA VAL A 42 12.42 25.69 6.79
C VAL A 42 13.90 26.10 6.98
N LYS A 43 14.68 26.16 5.90
CA LYS A 43 16.07 26.66 5.91
C LYS A 43 16.20 28.19 6.02
N ASP A 44 15.09 28.92 6.15
CA ASP A 44 15.01 30.38 6.17
C ASP A 44 15.56 31.08 4.90
N GLN A 45 15.59 30.38 3.77
CA GLN A 45 16.08 30.90 2.48
C GLN A 45 14.95 31.54 1.67
N GLN A 46 14.34 32.58 2.23
CA GLN A 46 13.16 33.26 1.65
C GLN A 46 13.41 33.77 0.21
N ALA A 47 14.58 34.35 -0.07
CA ALA A 47 14.90 34.91 -1.39
C ALA A 47 14.85 33.86 -2.51
N THR A 48 15.33 32.64 -2.24
CA THR A 48 15.32 31.52 -3.20
C THR A 48 13.90 31.00 -3.43
N VAL A 49 13.09 30.95 -2.37
CA VAL A 49 11.68 30.56 -2.44
C VAL A 49 10.89 31.51 -3.33
N TRP A 50 11.08 32.82 -3.15
CA TRP A 50 10.42 33.84 -3.98
C TRP A 50 10.81 33.76 -5.45
N LYS A 51 12.07 33.43 -5.75
CA LYS A 51 12.53 33.22 -7.12
C LYS A 51 11.80 32.03 -7.77
N ILE A 52 11.72 30.89 -7.08
CA ILE A 52 11.06 29.68 -7.57
C ILE A 52 9.55 29.89 -7.69
N LEU A 53 8.90 30.53 -6.72
CA LEU A 53 7.46 30.84 -6.77
C LEU A 53 7.11 31.78 -7.92
N ARG A 54 7.97 32.77 -8.20
CA ARG A 54 7.80 33.70 -9.32
C ARG A 54 7.99 33.01 -10.68
N GLU A 55 8.96 32.09 -10.78
CA GLU A 55 9.13 31.23 -11.97
C GLU A 55 7.95 30.27 -12.18
N LEU A 56 7.30 29.83 -11.11
CA LEU A 56 6.08 29.00 -11.13
C LEU A 56 4.78 29.81 -11.28
N GLY A 57 4.84 31.13 -11.44
CA GLY A 57 3.66 32.00 -11.66
C GLY A 57 2.80 32.27 -10.41
N SER A 58 3.31 32.01 -9.21
CA SER A 58 2.60 32.30 -7.95
C SER A 58 2.85 33.74 -7.48
N THR A 59 1.80 34.55 -7.38
CA THR A 59 1.87 35.99 -7.04
C THR A 59 1.49 36.34 -5.61
N GLU A 60 1.00 35.41 -4.78
CA GLU A 60 0.43 35.74 -3.46
C GLU A 60 1.37 35.47 -2.27
N GLU A 61 1.60 36.52 -1.47
CA GLU A 61 2.42 36.50 -0.24
C GLU A 61 1.88 35.59 0.87
N LYS A 62 0.56 35.39 0.92
CA LYS A 62 -0.12 34.58 1.94
C LYS A 62 0.28 33.10 1.97
N SER A 63 0.76 32.57 0.84
CA SER A 63 1.14 31.16 0.72
C SER A 63 2.36 30.76 1.56
N VAL A 64 3.21 31.72 1.93
CA VAL A 64 4.47 31.48 2.65
C VAL A 64 4.27 31.49 4.17
N GLU A 65 3.35 32.32 4.69
CA GLU A 65 3.07 32.40 6.13
C GLU A 65 2.36 31.16 6.66
N ASP A 66 1.37 30.63 5.93
CA ASP A 66 0.70 29.36 6.27
C ASP A 66 1.68 28.17 6.28
N SER A 67 2.74 28.22 5.46
CA SER A 67 3.71 27.14 5.38
C SER A 67 4.69 27.08 6.56
N LYS A 68 4.98 28.22 7.21
CA LYS A 68 5.84 28.29 8.41
C LYS A 68 5.16 27.67 9.64
N THR A 69 3.84 27.75 9.73
CA THR A 69 3.05 27.26 10.87
C THR A 69 2.91 25.73 10.89
N HIS A 70 3.16 25.02 9.78
CA HIS A 70 2.91 23.58 9.65
C HIS A 70 4.16 22.69 9.71
N THR A 71 5.36 23.24 9.90
CA THR A 71 6.63 22.51 9.78
C THR A 71 7.38 22.34 11.10
N SER A 72 6.71 22.04 12.22
CA SER A 72 7.44 21.50 13.37
C SER A 72 7.48 19.98 13.27
N LEU A 73 8.66 19.42 12.93
CA LEU A 73 8.89 17.96 12.90
C LEU A 73 8.48 17.31 14.24
N PHE A 74 8.55 18.05 15.34
CA PHE A 74 8.14 17.61 16.67
C PHE A 74 6.64 17.39 16.85
N GLU A 75 5.78 18.03 16.05
CA GLU A 75 4.32 17.85 16.14
C GLU A 75 3.84 16.58 15.43
N SER A 76 4.65 16.03 14.52
CA SER A 76 4.37 14.77 13.81
C SER A 76 4.29 13.53 14.73
N MET A 77 4.97 13.57 15.89
CA MET A 77 4.91 12.51 16.91
C MET A 77 3.63 12.56 17.75
N ASN A 78 2.82 13.62 17.65
CA ASN A 78 1.55 13.71 18.38
C ASN A 78 0.46 12.81 17.78
N LEU A 79 0.70 12.13 16.66
CA LEU A 79 -0.22 11.16 16.08
C LEU A 79 -0.64 10.07 17.08
N PHE A 80 0.31 9.56 17.87
CA PHE A 80 0.05 8.48 18.84
C PHE A 80 -0.58 8.96 20.15
N LYS A 81 -0.59 10.26 20.41
CA LYS A 81 -1.15 10.82 21.66
C LYS A 81 -2.65 11.04 21.59
N GLN A 82 -3.20 11.29 20.39
CA GLN A 82 -4.62 11.54 20.22
C GLN A 82 -5.38 10.24 19.92
N PRO A 83 -6.37 9.85 20.75
CA PRO A 83 -7.03 8.54 20.63
C PRO A 83 -7.81 8.37 19.31
N SER A 84 -8.39 9.45 18.77
CA SER A 84 -9.12 9.39 17.49
C SER A 84 -8.20 9.17 16.30
N LEU A 85 -6.98 9.72 16.32
CA LEU A 85 -5.96 9.52 15.29
C LEU A 85 -5.30 8.15 15.41
N LEU A 86 -5.05 7.70 16.65
CA LEU A 86 -4.52 6.38 16.91
C LEU A 86 -5.46 5.28 16.40
N LEU A 87 -6.77 5.40 16.62
CA LEU A 87 -7.74 4.42 16.14
C LEU A 87 -7.80 4.37 14.60
N ARG A 88 -7.73 5.52 13.94
CA ARG A 88 -7.61 5.62 12.47
C ARG A 88 -6.32 4.96 11.98
N PHE A 89 -5.20 5.18 12.67
CA PHE A 89 -3.92 4.53 12.38
C PHE A 89 -3.98 3.02 12.56
N LEU A 90 -4.52 2.53 13.67
CA LEU A 90 -4.67 1.10 13.93
C LEU A 90 -5.55 0.42 12.88
N LEU A 91 -6.62 1.07 12.42
CA LEU A 91 -7.46 0.56 11.34
C LEU A 91 -6.67 0.42 10.03
N ILE A 92 -5.97 1.48 9.60
CA ILE A 92 -5.17 1.44 8.37
C ILE A 92 -4.01 0.44 8.47
N ALA A 93 -3.33 0.40 9.62
CA ALA A 93 -2.25 -0.53 9.91
C ALA A 93 -2.74 -1.99 9.87
N TYR A 94 -3.92 -2.27 10.42
CA TYR A 94 -4.52 -3.61 10.35
C TYR A 94 -4.82 -4.02 8.91
N LEU A 95 -5.47 -3.14 8.13
CA LEU A 95 -5.82 -3.43 6.73
C LEU A 95 -4.57 -3.70 5.87
N ILE A 96 -3.53 -2.87 6.01
CA ILE A 96 -2.31 -3.03 5.22
C ILE A 96 -1.53 -4.29 5.62
N ILE A 97 -1.48 -4.63 6.91
CA ILE A 97 -0.86 -5.88 7.38
C ILE A 97 -1.64 -7.09 6.85
N CYS A 98 -2.97 -7.09 6.95
CA CYS A 98 -3.80 -8.18 6.42
C CYS A 98 -3.59 -8.38 4.92
N CYS A 99 -3.60 -7.29 4.15
CA CYS A 99 -3.34 -7.32 2.72
C CYS A 99 -1.94 -7.88 2.41
N GLN A 100 -0.92 -7.47 3.17
CA GLN A 100 0.44 -7.95 2.98
C GLN A 100 0.59 -9.44 3.32
N VAL A 101 0.03 -9.89 4.44
CA VAL A 101 0.09 -11.31 4.84
C VAL A 101 -0.59 -12.18 3.79
N ALA A 102 -1.78 -11.80 3.32
CA ALA A 102 -2.51 -12.53 2.29
C ALA A 102 -1.71 -12.63 0.99
N LEU A 103 -1.15 -11.52 0.51
CA LEU A 103 -0.33 -11.50 -0.70
C LEU A 103 0.91 -12.40 -0.57
N CYS A 104 1.64 -12.30 0.54
CA CYS A 104 2.80 -13.14 0.81
C CYS A 104 2.46 -14.65 0.78
N VAL A 105 1.37 -15.05 1.45
CA VAL A 105 0.95 -16.46 1.49
C VAL A 105 0.58 -16.96 0.09
N LEU A 106 -0.14 -16.16 -0.70
CA LEU A 106 -0.54 -16.54 -2.05
C LEU A 106 0.67 -16.68 -2.98
N GLU A 107 1.58 -15.70 -2.97
CA GLU A 107 2.81 -15.74 -3.77
C GLU A 107 3.71 -16.93 -3.39
N GLY A 108 3.84 -17.23 -2.09
CA GLY A 108 4.62 -18.39 -1.64
C GLY A 108 4.03 -19.73 -2.10
N LEU A 109 2.70 -19.84 -2.14
CA LEU A 109 2.03 -21.05 -2.64
C LEU A 109 2.16 -21.19 -4.17
N GLU A 110 2.12 -20.08 -4.91
CA GLU A 110 2.38 -20.09 -6.35
C GLU A 110 3.82 -20.51 -6.68
N LEU A 111 4.80 -20.04 -5.91
CA LEU A 111 6.21 -20.44 -6.08
C LEU A 111 6.45 -21.93 -5.81
N ASN A 112 5.66 -22.56 -4.95
CA ASN A 112 5.76 -24.00 -4.71
C ASN A 112 5.17 -24.84 -5.86
N ASN A 113 4.26 -24.27 -6.65
CA ASN A 113 3.60 -24.95 -7.76
C ASN A 113 4.49 -24.93 -9.01
N LYS A 114 5.36 -25.94 -9.11
CA LYS A 114 6.45 -26.05 -10.10
C LYS A 114 6.03 -26.12 -11.57
N GLN A 115 4.74 -26.14 -11.89
CA GLN A 115 4.29 -26.56 -13.21
C GLN A 115 4.41 -25.50 -14.32
N ASN A 116 4.52 -24.19 -14.05
CA ASN A 116 4.53 -23.17 -15.12
C ASN A 116 5.32 -21.87 -14.78
N PHE A 117 6.55 -21.98 -14.25
CA PHE A 117 7.33 -20.80 -13.82
C PHE A 117 7.59 -19.71 -14.88
N ASN A 118 7.73 -20.07 -16.16
CA ASN A 118 8.11 -19.10 -17.20
C ASN A 118 6.94 -18.27 -17.74
N ASP A 119 5.75 -18.88 -17.89
CA ASP A 119 4.58 -18.19 -18.45
C ASP A 119 3.73 -17.51 -17.38
N ILE A 120 3.75 -18.03 -16.14
CA ILE A 120 3.00 -17.45 -15.03
C ILE A 120 3.57 -16.07 -14.68
N ASN A 121 4.89 -15.92 -14.49
CA ASN A 121 5.46 -14.68 -13.92
C ASN A 121 5.28 -13.43 -14.79
N ILE A 122 5.36 -13.57 -16.11
CA ILE A 122 5.19 -12.43 -17.02
C ILE A 122 3.71 -12.04 -17.09
N ASN A 123 2.81 -13.02 -17.20
CA ASN A 123 1.38 -12.78 -17.31
C ASN A 123 0.78 -12.28 -15.98
N THR A 124 1.23 -12.79 -14.83
CA THR A 124 0.84 -12.29 -13.51
C THR A 124 1.35 -10.87 -13.29
N PHE A 125 2.58 -10.54 -13.69
CA PHE A 125 3.10 -9.18 -13.60
C PHE A 125 2.26 -8.17 -14.40
N PHE A 126 2.00 -8.45 -15.68
CA PHE A 126 1.20 -7.56 -16.52
C PHE A 126 -0.25 -7.46 -16.06
N SER A 127 -0.87 -8.57 -15.66
CA SER A 127 -2.24 -8.54 -15.14
C SER A 127 -2.37 -7.73 -13.85
N GLN A 128 -1.41 -7.84 -12.92
CA GLN A 128 -1.37 -7.02 -11.71
C GLN A 128 -1.17 -5.52 -12.00
N ALA A 129 -0.29 -5.17 -12.96
CA ALA A 129 -0.06 -3.78 -13.34
C ALA A 129 -1.31 -3.11 -13.95
N ILE A 130 -2.01 -3.83 -14.83
CA ILE A 130 -3.28 -3.37 -15.44
C ILE A 130 -4.34 -3.18 -14.36
N LEU A 131 -4.45 -4.14 -13.43
CA LEU A 131 -5.43 -4.08 -12.34
C LEU A 131 -5.21 -2.87 -11.43
N LEU A 132 -3.95 -2.53 -11.15
CA LEU A 132 -3.59 -1.38 -10.32
C LEU A 132 -4.06 -0.06 -10.94
N ILE A 133 -3.86 0.11 -12.25
CA ILE A 133 -4.35 1.29 -12.99
C ILE A 133 -5.88 1.32 -13.00
N PHE A 134 -6.51 0.20 -13.33
CA PHE A 134 -7.97 0.09 -13.40
C PHE A 134 -8.64 0.43 -12.07
N MET A 135 -8.11 -0.08 -10.95
CA MET A 135 -8.66 0.17 -9.63
C MET A 135 -8.40 1.60 -9.14
N GLY A 136 -7.29 2.21 -9.57
CA GLY A 136 -7.07 3.65 -9.41
C GLY A 136 -8.20 4.47 -10.06
N VAL A 137 -8.57 4.15 -11.30
CA VAL A 137 -9.69 4.80 -11.99
C VAL A 137 -11.03 4.50 -11.32
N LEU A 138 -11.26 3.24 -10.91
CA LEU A 138 -12.52 2.84 -10.30
C LEU A 138 -12.77 3.54 -8.95
N SER A 139 -11.70 3.89 -8.23
CA SER A 139 -11.77 4.67 -6.99
C SER A 139 -12.29 6.10 -7.15
N TYR A 140 -12.34 6.61 -8.40
CA TYR A 140 -12.98 7.88 -8.72
C TYR A 140 -14.51 7.76 -8.78
N PHE A 141 -15.02 6.61 -9.23
CA PHE A 141 -16.46 6.39 -9.44
C PHE A 141 -17.15 5.71 -8.27
N VAL A 142 -16.43 4.86 -7.53
CA VAL A 142 -16.99 4.02 -6.45
C VAL A 142 -16.38 4.42 -5.10
N ASP A 143 -17.22 4.46 -4.07
CA ASP A 143 -16.78 4.68 -2.70
C ASP A 143 -15.70 3.66 -2.30
N LYS A 144 -14.53 4.17 -1.87
CA LYS A 144 -13.37 3.35 -1.49
C LYS A 144 -13.69 2.29 -0.43
N ARG A 145 -14.65 2.59 0.46
CA ARG A 145 -15.14 1.66 1.48
C ARG A 145 -15.78 0.41 0.86
N THR A 146 -16.60 0.60 -0.18
CA THR A 146 -17.28 -0.47 -0.90
C THR A 146 -16.27 -1.32 -1.67
N ILE A 147 -15.28 -0.69 -2.30
CA ILE A 147 -14.22 -1.42 -3.00
C ILE A 147 -13.43 -2.28 -2.02
N LEU A 148 -12.94 -1.69 -0.91
CA LEU A 148 -12.18 -2.42 0.11
C LEU A 148 -13.01 -3.55 0.75
N PHE A 149 -14.27 -3.28 1.11
CA PHE A 149 -15.17 -4.31 1.63
C PHE A 149 -15.31 -5.48 0.65
N SER A 150 -15.61 -5.18 -0.61
CA SER A 150 -15.79 -6.19 -1.66
C SER A 150 -14.52 -7.00 -1.86
N THR A 151 -13.35 -6.37 -1.95
CA THR A 151 -12.09 -7.06 -2.19
C THR A 151 -11.69 -7.97 -1.04
N TYR A 152 -11.85 -7.53 0.22
CA TYR A 152 -11.55 -8.40 1.38
C TYR A 152 -12.55 -9.54 1.52
N PHE A 153 -13.82 -9.30 1.18
CA PHE A 153 -14.84 -10.35 1.16
C PHE A 153 -14.53 -11.42 0.10
N PHE A 154 -14.23 -11.00 -1.14
CA PHE A 154 -13.83 -11.93 -2.21
C PHE A 154 -12.53 -12.67 -1.86
N LEU A 155 -11.55 -12.00 -1.26
CA LEU A 155 -10.31 -12.63 -0.81
C LEU A 155 -10.57 -13.70 0.26
N ALA A 156 -11.45 -13.44 1.22
CA ALA A 156 -11.87 -14.43 2.21
C ALA A 156 -12.57 -15.64 1.56
N THR A 157 -13.43 -15.41 0.57
CA THR A 157 -14.07 -16.52 -0.16
C THR A 157 -13.06 -17.37 -0.92
N CYS A 158 -12.03 -16.77 -1.52
CA CYS A 158 -10.96 -17.51 -2.22
C CYS A 158 -10.19 -18.42 -1.26
N PHE A 159 -9.80 -17.92 -0.08
CA PHE A 159 -9.15 -18.75 0.93
C PHE A 159 -10.09 -19.83 1.48
N SER A 160 -11.37 -19.53 1.70
CA SER A 160 -12.33 -20.52 2.17
C SER A 160 -12.50 -21.67 1.16
N ILE A 161 -12.65 -21.37 -0.12
CA ILE A 161 -12.76 -22.37 -1.21
C ILE A 161 -11.49 -23.23 -1.26
N SER A 162 -10.32 -22.58 -1.23
CA SER A 162 -8.99 -23.19 -1.24
C SER A 162 -8.74 -24.15 -0.06
N THR A 163 -9.36 -23.90 1.11
CA THR A 163 -9.25 -24.78 2.29
C THR A 163 -10.28 -25.91 2.35
N SER A 164 -11.43 -25.75 1.69
CA SER A 164 -12.57 -26.67 1.86
C SER A 164 -12.68 -27.72 0.76
N ILE A 165 -12.01 -27.50 -0.38
CA ILE A 165 -12.11 -28.37 -1.56
C ILE A 165 -10.73 -28.95 -1.88
N ASP A 166 -10.57 -30.24 -1.60
CA ASP A 166 -9.36 -31.02 -1.91
C ASP A 166 -9.29 -31.40 -3.40
N SER A 167 -9.21 -30.39 -4.27
CA SER A 167 -8.91 -30.63 -5.69
C SER A 167 -7.94 -29.59 -6.21
N ASP A 168 -6.81 -30.06 -6.75
CA ASP A 168 -5.70 -29.22 -7.22
C ASP A 168 -6.15 -28.15 -8.22
N SER A 169 -7.03 -28.53 -9.16
CA SER A 169 -7.54 -27.59 -10.17
C SER A 169 -8.36 -26.43 -9.58
N ILE A 170 -9.19 -26.71 -8.58
CA ILE A 170 -10.01 -25.67 -7.92
C ILE A 170 -9.13 -24.85 -6.98
N ASP A 171 -8.16 -25.46 -6.30
CA ASP A 171 -7.22 -24.74 -5.44
C ASP A 171 -6.39 -23.74 -6.25
N HIS A 172 -5.83 -24.16 -7.39
CA HIS A 172 -5.09 -23.25 -8.27
C HIS A 172 -5.94 -22.08 -8.76
N VAL A 173 -7.19 -22.32 -9.19
CA VAL A 173 -8.09 -21.25 -9.64
C VAL A 173 -8.43 -20.30 -8.49
N ALA A 174 -8.66 -20.83 -7.29
CA ALA A 174 -8.94 -20.03 -6.09
C ALA A 174 -7.73 -19.18 -5.68
N LEU A 175 -6.51 -19.73 -5.77
CA LEU A 175 -5.26 -19.01 -5.47
C LEU A 175 -5.00 -17.89 -6.48
N MET A 176 -5.17 -18.14 -7.78
CA MET A 176 -5.03 -17.11 -8.81
C MET A 176 -6.06 -15.97 -8.64
N GLY A 177 -7.31 -16.31 -8.34
CA GLY A 177 -8.34 -15.33 -8.00
C GLY A 177 -7.96 -14.53 -6.75
N GLY A 178 -7.40 -15.21 -5.74
CA GLY A 178 -6.87 -14.61 -4.52
C GLY A 178 -5.79 -13.58 -4.79
N VAL A 179 -4.81 -13.87 -5.66
CA VAL A 179 -3.72 -12.92 -5.99
C VAL A 179 -4.29 -11.64 -6.58
N ILE A 180 -5.19 -11.76 -7.56
CA ILE A 180 -5.87 -10.62 -8.18
C ILE A 180 -6.59 -9.80 -7.11
N CYS A 181 -7.36 -10.45 -6.22
CA CYS A 181 -8.08 -9.77 -5.15
C CYS A 181 -7.18 -9.16 -4.07
N ALA A 182 -5.98 -9.70 -3.84
CA ALA A 182 -5.02 -9.20 -2.86
C ALA A 182 -4.20 -7.99 -3.36
N THR A 183 -4.05 -7.80 -4.67
CA THR A 183 -3.33 -6.65 -5.25
C THR A 183 -4.18 -5.35 -5.18
N VAL A 184 -5.50 -5.45 -5.28
CA VAL A 184 -6.44 -4.31 -5.33
C VAL A 184 -6.46 -3.41 -4.09
N PRO A 185 -6.55 -3.93 -2.85
CA PRO A 185 -6.80 -3.12 -1.66
C PRO A 185 -5.66 -2.16 -1.38
N ARG A 186 -4.43 -2.55 -1.72
CA ARG A 186 -3.20 -1.83 -1.34
C ARG A 186 -3.17 -0.36 -1.79
N PRO A 187 -3.27 -0.02 -3.09
CA PRO A 187 -3.29 1.39 -3.52
C PRO A 187 -4.48 2.16 -2.93
N ILE A 188 -5.63 1.50 -2.78
CA ILE A 188 -6.85 2.11 -2.26
C ILE A 188 -6.71 2.46 -0.78
N ILE A 189 -6.06 1.62 0.02
CA ILE A 189 -5.75 1.88 1.44
C ILE A 189 -4.87 3.13 1.57
N PHE A 190 -3.87 3.31 0.69
CA PHE A 190 -3.05 4.52 0.71
C PHE A 190 -3.86 5.77 0.39
N VAL A 191 -4.68 5.74 -0.66
CA VAL A 191 -5.58 6.87 -0.99
C VAL A 191 -6.54 7.15 0.17
N TYR A 192 -7.10 6.10 0.77
CA TYR A 192 -7.99 6.22 1.92
C TYR A 192 -7.28 6.81 3.15
N ALA A 193 -6.02 6.44 3.39
CA ALA A 193 -5.20 7.03 4.43
C ALA A 193 -4.94 8.53 4.19
N LEU A 194 -4.74 8.95 2.93
CA LEU A 194 -4.56 10.37 2.59
C LEU A 194 -5.80 11.21 2.97
N GLU A 195 -7.01 10.65 2.81
CA GLU A 195 -8.25 11.34 3.17
C GLU A 195 -8.55 11.31 4.67
N LEU A 196 -8.06 10.28 5.38
CA LEU A 196 -8.35 10.06 6.80
C LEU A 196 -7.41 10.86 7.73
N PHE A 197 -6.16 11.10 7.30
CA PHE A 197 -5.15 11.81 8.08
C PHE A 197 -4.98 13.27 7.66
N PRO A 198 -4.80 14.19 8.64
CA PRO A 198 -4.48 15.58 8.35
C PRO A 198 -3.10 15.68 7.72
N THR A 199 -2.90 16.68 6.87
CA THR A 199 -1.64 16.91 6.12
C THR A 199 -0.40 16.94 7.03
N THR A 200 -0.53 17.42 8.27
CA THR A 200 0.55 17.51 9.26
C THR A 200 1.09 16.15 9.73
N ASN A 201 0.24 15.13 9.86
CA ASN A 201 0.61 13.84 10.44
C ASN A 201 0.56 12.69 9.41
N ARG A 202 0.09 12.99 8.20
CA ARG A 202 -0.13 12.02 7.11
C ARG A 202 1.16 11.32 6.66
N SER A 203 2.26 12.05 6.53
CA SER A 203 3.55 11.47 6.10
C SER A 203 4.08 10.46 7.12
N THR A 204 4.01 10.78 8.41
CA THR A 204 4.39 9.88 9.49
C THR A 204 3.49 8.66 9.56
N ALA A 205 2.17 8.82 9.44
CA ALA A 205 1.22 7.72 9.43
C ALA A 205 1.52 6.71 8.30
N ILE A 206 1.67 7.23 7.07
CA ILE A 206 1.94 6.42 5.88
C ILE A 206 3.33 5.75 5.99
N GLY A 207 4.35 6.51 6.41
CA GLY A 207 5.70 5.97 6.63
C GLY A 207 5.69 4.82 7.64
N SER A 208 4.99 4.97 8.77
CA SER A 208 4.83 3.90 9.76
C SER A 208 4.11 2.68 9.21
N CYS A 209 3.05 2.85 8.41
CA CYS A 209 2.36 1.74 7.75
C CYS A 209 3.26 1.00 6.74
N CYS A 210 4.10 1.73 6.00
CA CYS A 210 5.09 1.13 5.10
C CYS A 210 6.15 0.34 5.88
N SER A 211 6.64 0.87 7.00
CA SER A 211 7.57 0.13 7.87
C SER A 211 6.95 -1.15 8.44
N LEU A 212 5.68 -1.10 8.88
CA LEU A 212 4.95 -2.29 9.34
C LEU A 212 4.85 -3.35 8.25
N THR A 213 4.56 -2.93 7.02
CA THR A 213 4.52 -3.82 5.86
C THR A 213 5.88 -4.51 5.64
N ALA A 214 6.98 -3.76 5.72
CA ALA A 214 8.32 -4.31 5.57
C ALA A 214 8.62 -5.35 6.66
N VAL A 215 8.24 -5.07 7.91
CA VAL A 215 8.37 -6.03 9.01
C VAL A 215 7.53 -7.28 8.76
N THR A 216 6.28 -7.15 8.31
CA THR A 216 5.44 -8.30 7.95
C THR A 216 6.08 -9.17 6.89
N ASN A 217 6.67 -8.55 5.85
CA ASN A 217 7.37 -9.30 4.80
C ASN A 217 8.60 -10.03 5.34
N LEU A 218 9.40 -9.38 6.19
CA LEU A 218 10.55 -10.02 6.85
C LEU A 218 10.13 -11.21 7.72
N VAL A 219 9.07 -11.05 8.53
CA VAL A 219 8.52 -12.14 9.35
C VAL A 219 8.04 -13.28 8.46
N TYR A 220 7.32 -12.99 7.39
CA TYR A 220 6.88 -14.02 6.45
C TYR A 220 8.06 -14.78 5.83
N GLN A 221 9.10 -14.08 5.37
CA GLN A 221 10.29 -14.72 4.79
C GLN A 221 10.96 -15.69 5.78
N LEU A 222 11.02 -15.34 7.07
CA LEU A 222 11.53 -16.22 8.11
C LEU A 222 10.63 -17.43 8.39
N VAL A 223 9.31 -17.29 8.22
CA VAL A 223 8.32 -18.37 8.46
C VAL A 223 8.16 -19.29 7.23
N SER A 224 8.32 -18.74 6.02
CA SER A 224 8.09 -19.45 4.75
C SER A 224 8.81 -20.81 4.61
N PRO A 225 10.09 -21.00 5.01
CA PRO A 225 10.75 -22.31 4.90
C PRO A 225 10.20 -23.36 5.88
N PHE A 226 9.41 -22.97 6.87
CA PHE A 226 8.78 -23.91 7.81
C PHE A 226 7.39 -24.35 7.35
N LEU A 227 6.81 -23.71 6.33
CA LEU A 227 5.51 -24.05 5.74
C LEU A 227 5.66 -25.18 4.69
N GLU A 228 6.27 -26.30 5.08
CA GLU A 228 6.52 -27.44 4.18
C GLU A 228 5.40 -28.50 4.22
N THR A 229 4.62 -28.55 5.30
CA THR A 229 3.56 -29.54 5.47
C THR A 229 2.20 -29.00 5.05
N GLU A 230 1.39 -29.87 4.42
CA GLU A 230 0.00 -29.57 4.04
C GLU A 230 -0.83 -29.03 5.21
N GLU A 231 -0.65 -29.58 6.41
CA GLU A 231 -1.36 -29.11 7.61
C GLU A 231 -1.03 -27.65 7.95
N LEU A 232 0.25 -27.25 7.90
CA LEU A 232 0.64 -25.86 8.17
C LEU A 232 0.15 -24.92 7.06
N ILE A 233 0.11 -25.37 5.81
CA ILE A 233 -0.43 -24.59 4.69
C ILE A 233 -1.93 -24.32 4.89
N ILE A 234 -2.70 -25.34 5.25
CA ILE A 234 -4.14 -25.22 5.55
C ILE A 234 -4.35 -24.24 6.72
N VAL A 235 -3.53 -24.33 7.77
CA VAL A 235 -3.57 -23.39 8.91
C VAL A 235 -3.27 -21.97 8.44
N ALA A 236 -2.25 -21.75 7.62
CA ALA A 236 -1.91 -20.43 7.09
C ALA A 236 -3.04 -19.84 6.23
N LYS A 237 -3.63 -20.63 5.32
CA LYS A 237 -4.81 -20.25 4.52
C LYS A 237 -5.99 -19.87 5.41
N THR A 238 -6.24 -20.65 6.48
CA THR A 238 -7.33 -20.40 7.44
C THR A 238 -7.11 -19.12 8.25
N ILE A 239 -5.88 -18.84 8.70
CA ILE A 239 -5.54 -17.59 9.39
C ILE A 239 -5.79 -16.40 8.46
N CYS A 240 -5.35 -16.48 7.20
CA CYS A 240 -5.58 -15.43 6.21
C CYS A 240 -7.07 -15.18 5.96
N CYS A 241 -7.88 -16.25 5.84
CA CYS A 241 -9.33 -16.16 5.69
C CYS A 241 -9.96 -15.34 6.83
N ASN A 242 -9.63 -15.69 8.08
CA ASN A 242 -10.17 -15.00 9.26
C ASN A 242 -9.75 -13.51 9.31
N LEU A 243 -8.48 -13.21 9.00
CA LEU A 243 -8.01 -11.82 8.93
C LEU A 243 -8.74 -11.02 7.85
N CYS A 244 -9.05 -11.64 6.70
CA CYS A 244 -9.80 -11.00 5.62
C CYS A 244 -11.27 -10.75 6.02
N ILE A 245 -11.91 -11.69 6.72
CA ILE A 245 -13.28 -11.52 7.24
C ILE A 245 -13.34 -10.34 8.22
N VAL A 246 -12.40 -10.28 9.17
CA VAL A 246 -12.32 -9.17 10.13
C VAL A 246 -12.06 -7.85 9.40
N SER A 247 -11.19 -7.83 8.38
CA SER A 247 -10.95 -6.64 7.55
C SER A 247 -12.22 -6.16 6.84
N ALA A 248 -12.99 -7.07 6.23
CA ALA A 248 -14.27 -6.75 5.61
C ALA A 248 -15.26 -6.16 6.63
N LEU A 249 -15.38 -6.78 7.82
CA LEU A 249 -16.24 -6.26 8.89
C LEU A 249 -15.82 -4.87 9.36
N LEU A 250 -14.51 -4.62 9.54
CA LEU A 250 -14.02 -3.29 9.93
C LEU A 250 -14.33 -2.22 8.87
N MET A 251 -14.32 -2.57 7.58
CA MET A 251 -14.71 -1.62 6.52
C MET A 251 -16.19 -1.22 6.56
N LEU A 252 -17.05 -2.10 7.07
CA LEU A 252 -18.46 -1.79 7.31
C LEU A 252 -18.66 -0.71 8.38
N PHE A 253 -17.80 -0.70 9.41
CA PHE A 253 -17.85 0.26 10.52
C PHE A 253 -16.89 1.46 10.36
N SER A 254 -16.03 1.45 9.34
CA SER A 254 -15.04 2.50 9.11
C SER A 254 -15.69 3.86 8.83
N PRO A 255 -15.12 4.97 9.34
CA PRO A 255 -15.67 6.31 9.12
C PRO A 255 -15.68 6.69 7.63
N VAL A 256 -16.69 7.46 7.20
CA VAL A 256 -16.71 8.00 5.82
C VAL A 256 -15.71 9.17 5.74
N PRO A 257 -14.81 9.20 4.74
CA PRO A 257 -13.90 10.32 4.57
C PRO A 257 -14.71 11.58 4.18
N ALA A 258 -14.32 12.74 4.73
CA ALA A 258 -15.00 14.00 4.42
C ALA A 258 -14.71 14.44 2.98
N LYS A 259 -15.62 15.25 2.42
CA LYS A 259 -15.55 15.77 1.05
C LYS A 259 -14.37 16.74 0.84
N GLU A 260 -13.88 17.35 1.91
CA GLU A 260 -12.71 18.23 1.92
C GLU A 260 -11.59 17.59 2.74
N LEU A 261 -10.36 17.66 2.23
CA LEU A 261 -9.20 17.09 2.92
C LEU A 261 -8.90 17.89 4.19
N PRO A 262 -8.74 17.22 5.36
CA PRO A 262 -8.39 17.91 6.59
C PRO A 262 -6.98 18.50 6.47
N ASN A 263 -6.89 19.82 6.64
CA ASN A 263 -5.62 20.54 6.61
C ASN A 263 -5.07 20.72 8.03
N VAL A 264 -5.93 20.78 9.06
CA VAL A 264 -5.53 21.05 10.45
C VAL A 264 -6.13 20.02 11.41
N LEU A 265 -5.43 19.74 12.52
CA LEU A 265 -5.88 18.83 13.59
C LEU A 265 -7.25 19.24 14.19
N ASN A 266 -7.58 20.53 14.18
CA ASN A 266 -8.85 21.06 14.68
C ASN A 266 -10.04 20.66 13.82
N ASP A 267 -9.82 20.41 12.52
CA ASP A 267 -10.86 19.91 11.64
C ASP A 267 -11.35 18.56 12.20
N ILE A 268 -10.46 17.73 12.75
CA ILE A 268 -10.75 16.34 13.20
C ILE A 268 -11.79 16.26 14.32
N LYS A 269 -11.95 17.32 15.12
CA LYS A 269 -12.89 17.35 16.25
C LYS A 269 -14.34 17.61 15.83
N THR A 270 -14.59 18.19 14.64
CA THR A 270 -15.94 18.34 14.08
C THR A 270 -16.40 17.11 13.29
N PHE A 271 -15.54 16.09 13.12
CA PHE A 271 -15.90 14.80 12.50
C PHE A 271 -16.73 13.94 13.45
N GLN A 272 -17.97 14.34 13.68
CA GLN A 272 -18.98 13.42 14.17
C GLN A 272 -19.35 12.46 13.05
N PHE A 273 -19.65 11.21 13.42
CA PHE A 273 -20.24 10.20 12.54
C PHE A 273 -21.53 10.76 11.95
N VAL A 274 -21.47 11.32 10.74
CA VAL A 274 -22.67 11.69 9.99
C VAL A 274 -23.11 10.46 9.21
N PRO A 275 -24.20 9.77 9.60
CA PRO A 275 -24.79 8.75 8.75
C PRO A 275 -25.26 9.40 7.45
N LYS A 276 -24.92 8.77 6.32
CA LYS A 276 -25.07 9.26 4.93
C LYS A 276 -26.52 9.36 4.44
N TYR A 277 -27.51 9.48 5.34
CA TYR A 277 -28.92 9.62 4.99
C TYR A 277 -29.53 10.82 5.71
N ARG A 278 -29.47 11.96 5.02
CA ARG A 278 -30.52 12.98 5.02
C ARG A 278 -30.55 13.69 3.68
#